data_AF-A0A1H4WV17-F1
#
_entry.id   AF-A0A1H4WV17-F1
#
_cell.length_a   1.000
_cell.length_b   1.000
_cell.length_c   1.000
_cell.angle_alpha   90.00
_cell.angle_beta   90.00
_cell.angle_gamma   90.00
#
_symmetry.space_group_name_H-M   'P 1'
#
loop_
_entity.id
_entity.type
_entity.pdbx_description
1 polymer ?
#
loop_
_entity_poly.entity_id
_entity_poly.type
_entity_poly.pdbx_seq_one_letter_code
_entity_poly.pdbx_strand_id
1 'polypeptide(L)'
;MSAAENWTDPRPTEAPRPRREAQGGPPPGVLAVVFTGLFLAGLVLSTVLADGAPFPSPFGGTGEIVAYFRAHSDAVRLSGALQFAASIPLAVYAATVSARLHRLGVRAPGATIALAGGLLAAGFLACCGLVSWTLSRTEVLELPPLVRALQYLAFATGGPGHVVTLGLLVAGIAVPGLLAGLLPRAFAVTGLVLAAVAELSTLTLLLDGAALLLPLARFTCLGWLIAAGFLLPRRRTRKEN
;
A
#
# COMPACT_ATOMS: atom_id res chain seq x y z
N MET A 1 16.10 -49.94 62.56
CA MET A 1 15.00 -49.95 61.57
C MET A 1 14.43 -48.54 61.46
N SER A 2 14.86 -47.78 60.45
CA SER A 2 14.05 -46.75 59.77
C SER A 2 14.80 -46.37 58.50
N ALA A 3 14.20 -46.65 57.35
CA ALA A 3 14.76 -46.49 56.03
C ALA A 3 14.63 -45.03 55.56
N ALA A 4 15.71 -44.45 55.05
CA ALA A 4 15.67 -43.23 54.26
C ALA A 4 16.08 -43.60 52.83
N GLU A 5 15.09 -43.83 51.97
CA GLU A 5 15.27 -43.99 50.53
C GLU A 5 15.72 -42.67 49.93
N ASN A 6 16.98 -42.61 49.50
CA ASN A 6 17.51 -41.50 48.72
C ASN A 6 17.14 -41.72 47.24
N TRP A 7 15.92 -41.34 46.87
CA TRP A 7 15.46 -41.34 45.48
C TRP A 7 16.20 -40.24 44.71
N THR A 8 17.22 -40.64 43.95
CA THR A 8 17.80 -39.79 42.90
C THR A 8 16.89 -39.88 41.68
N ASP A 9 16.10 -38.83 41.46
CA ASP A 9 15.31 -38.67 40.23
C ASP A 9 16.24 -38.23 39.07
N PRO A 10 16.51 -39.09 38.07
CA PRO A 10 17.23 -38.66 36.88
C PRO A 10 16.26 -37.83 36.04
N ARG A 11 16.23 -36.51 36.28
CA ARG A 11 15.49 -35.58 35.41
C ARG A 11 15.87 -35.85 33.95
N PRO A 12 14.91 -36.27 33.09
CA PRO A 12 15.22 -36.56 31.70
C PRO A 12 15.79 -35.28 31.07
N THR A 13 16.95 -35.41 30.42
CA THR A 13 17.55 -34.31 29.65
C THR A 13 16.56 -33.91 28.57
N GLU A 14 15.87 -32.78 28.80
CA GLU A 14 14.90 -32.26 27.85
C GLU A 14 15.62 -32.02 26.52
N ALA A 15 15.31 -32.83 25.51
CA ALA A 15 15.84 -32.64 24.17
C ALA A 15 15.59 -31.19 23.74
N PRO A 16 16.55 -30.49 23.10
CA PRO A 16 16.35 -29.13 22.66
C PRO A 16 15.10 -29.07 21.81
N ARG A 17 14.03 -28.45 22.34
CA ARG A 17 12.78 -28.30 21.58
C ARG A 17 13.16 -27.58 20.29
N PRO A 18 12.80 -28.10 19.10
CA PRO A 18 13.08 -27.40 17.86
C PRO A 18 12.53 -25.99 18.02
N ARG A 19 13.40 -24.98 17.93
CA ARG A 19 12.99 -23.57 17.92
C ARG A 19 11.93 -23.49 16.85
N ARG A 20 10.64 -23.38 17.24
CA ARG A 20 9.53 -23.10 16.33
C ARG A 20 10.06 -22.03 15.39
N GLU A 21 10.22 -22.35 14.12
CA GLU A 21 10.58 -21.37 13.12
C GLU A 21 9.59 -20.24 13.30
N ALA A 22 10.06 -19.10 13.82
CA ALA A 22 9.19 -18.04 14.26
C ALA A 22 8.29 -17.68 13.08
N GLN A 23 6.99 -18.00 13.20
CA GLN A 23 6.00 -17.90 12.13
C GLN A 23 6.21 -16.57 11.41
N GLY A 24 6.79 -16.65 10.21
CA GLY A 24 7.04 -15.48 9.40
C GLY A 24 5.68 -14.98 8.94
N GLY A 25 5.33 -13.73 9.26
CA GLY A 25 4.14 -13.10 8.70
C GLY A 25 4.14 -13.20 7.16
N PRO A 26 2.98 -12.98 6.50
CA PRO A 26 2.84 -13.18 5.07
C PRO A 26 3.96 -12.48 4.27
N PRO A 27 4.48 -13.11 3.20
CA PRO A 27 5.60 -12.57 2.45
C PRO A 27 5.23 -11.21 1.83
N PRO A 28 5.91 -10.10 2.19
CA PRO A 28 5.51 -8.77 1.79
C PRO A 28 5.65 -8.56 0.27
N GLY A 29 6.60 -9.24 -0.39
CA GLY A 29 6.66 -9.27 -1.84
C GLY A 29 5.36 -9.78 -2.48
N VAL A 30 4.77 -10.86 -1.95
CA VAL A 30 3.49 -11.39 -2.45
C VAL A 30 2.35 -10.43 -2.14
N LEU A 31 2.30 -9.83 -0.95
CA LEU A 31 1.29 -8.82 -0.63
C LEU A 31 1.35 -7.61 -1.56
N ALA A 32 2.55 -7.13 -1.89
CA ALA A 32 2.74 -6.04 -2.85
C ALA A 32 2.29 -6.44 -4.27
N VAL A 33 2.56 -7.68 -4.69
CA VAL A 33 2.08 -8.21 -5.99
C VAL A 33 0.56 -8.29 -6.00
N VAL A 34 -0.07 -8.82 -4.95
CA VAL A 34 -1.54 -8.91 -4.86
C VAL A 34 -2.18 -7.53 -4.86
N PHE A 35 -1.66 -6.59 -4.05
CA PHE A 35 -2.10 -5.20 -4.06
C PHE A 35 -1.99 -4.57 -5.46
N THR A 36 -0.81 -4.64 -6.06
CA THR A 36 -0.54 -4.07 -7.39
C THR A 36 -1.42 -4.72 -8.45
N GLY A 37 -1.58 -6.04 -8.42
CA GLY A 37 -2.41 -6.81 -9.34
C GLY A 37 -3.88 -6.40 -9.24
N LEU A 38 -4.44 -6.27 -8.04
CA LEU A 38 -5.81 -5.81 -7.84
C LEU A 38 -6.01 -4.36 -8.31
N PHE A 39 -5.05 -3.48 -8.00
CA PHE A 39 -5.09 -2.08 -8.43
C PHE A 39 -5.06 -1.97 -9.96
N LEU A 40 -4.12 -2.67 -10.61
CA LEU A 40 -3.99 -2.69 -12.07
C LEU A 40 -5.18 -3.39 -12.74
N ALA A 41 -5.71 -4.47 -12.16
CA ALA A 41 -6.93 -5.10 -12.65
C ALA A 41 -8.12 -4.15 -12.59
N GLY A 42 -8.26 -3.37 -11.51
CA GLY A 42 -9.28 -2.32 -11.40
C GLY A 42 -9.18 -1.30 -12.54
N LEU A 43 -7.97 -0.85 -12.84
CA LEU A 43 -7.71 0.09 -13.93
C LEU A 43 -7.98 -0.52 -15.32
N VAL A 44 -7.40 -1.68 -15.61
CA VAL A 44 -7.48 -2.32 -16.93
C VAL A 44 -8.89 -2.83 -17.21
N LEU A 45 -9.51 -3.55 -16.28
CA LEU A 45 -10.85 -4.11 -16.50
C LEU A 45 -11.90 -3.02 -16.64
N SER A 46 -11.81 -1.93 -15.85
CA SER A 46 -12.74 -0.81 -16.00
C SER A 46 -12.56 -0.08 -17.33
N THR A 47 -11.33 0.08 -17.81
CA THR A 47 -11.07 0.67 -19.14
C THR A 47 -11.64 -0.21 -20.26
N VAL A 48 -11.50 -1.54 -20.15
CA VAL A 48 -12.06 -2.49 -21.13
C VAL A 48 -13.59 -2.47 -21.09
N LEU A 49 -14.20 -2.44 -19.90
CA LEU A 49 -15.66 -2.32 -19.72
C LEU A 49 -16.23 -0.98 -20.20
N ALA A 50 -15.40 0.05 -20.29
CA ALA A 50 -15.76 1.35 -20.86
C ALA A 50 -15.42 1.45 -22.36
N ASP A 51 -15.24 0.32 -23.05
CA ASP A 51 -14.89 0.25 -24.48
C ASP A 51 -13.63 1.07 -24.85
N GLY A 52 -12.69 1.18 -23.92
CA GLY A 52 -11.47 1.97 -24.08
C GLY A 52 -11.64 3.47 -23.85
N ALA A 53 -12.84 3.93 -23.47
CA ALA A 53 -13.08 5.32 -23.14
C ALA A 53 -12.21 5.73 -21.93
N PRO A 54 -11.42 6.81 -22.06
CA PRO A 54 -10.56 7.25 -20.98
C PRO A 54 -11.40 7.76 -19.81
N PHE A 55 -10.96 7.43 -18.59
CA PHE A 55 -11.59 7.96 -17.39
C PHE A 55 -11.51 9.50 -17.40
N PRO A 56 -12.62 10.23 -17.18
CA PRO A 56 -12.66 11.66 -17.40
C PRO A 56 -11.77 12.40 -16.40
N SER A 57 -11.05 13.40 -16.91
CA SER A 57 -10.27 14.31 -16.08
C SER A 57 -11.17 14.97 -15.02
N PRO A 58 -10.73 15.08 -13.76
CA PRO A 58 -11.50 15.78 -12.73
C PRO A 58 -11.68 17.28 -13.03
N PHE A 59 -10.82 17.84 -13.89
CA PHE A 59 -10.81 19.24 -14.32
C PHE A 59 -11.61 19.47 -15.63
N GLY A 60 -12.26 18.42 -16.16
CA GLY A 60 -13.05 18.49 -17.38
C GLY A 60 -14.43 19.14 -17.21
N GLY A 61 -15.18 19.25 -18.31
CA GLY A 61 -16.53 19.80 -18.32
C GLY A 61 -17.54 18.91 -17.60
N THR A 62 -18.43 19.52 -16.82
CA THR A 62 -19.44 18.79 -16.02
C THR A 62 -20.35 17.89 -16.87
N GLY A 63 -20.76 18.35 -18.06
CA GLY A 63 -21.62 17.56 -18.95
C GLY A 63 -20.96 16.27 -19.43
N GLU A 64 -19.69 16.34 -19.86
CA GLU A 64 -18.91 15.19 -20.33
C GLU A 64 -18.67 14.18 -19.21
N ILE A 65 -18.33 14.68 -18.02
CA ILE A 65 -18.16 13.88 -16.82
C ILE A 65 -19.44 13.10 -16.49
N VAL A 66 -20.58 13.79 -16.40
CA VAL A 66 -21.85 13.16 -16.01
C VAL A 66 -22.28 12.16 -17.08
N ALA A 67 -22.09 12.48 -18.37
CA ALA A 67 -22.35 11.57 -19.46
C ALA A 67 -21.50 10.29 -19.36
N TYR A 68 -20.20 10.41 -19.06
CA TYR A 68 -19.32 9.25 -18.86
C TYR A 68 -19.79 8.36 -17.72
N PHE A 69 -20.09 8.93 -16.54
CA PHE A 69 -20.51 8.16 -15.37
C PHE A 69 -21.86 7.46 -15.56
N ARG A 70 -22.76 8.05 -16.36
CA ARG A 70 -24.03 7.42 -16.76
C ARG A 70 -23.81 6.27 -17.74
N ALA A 71 -22.96 6.49 -18.76
CA ALA A 71 -22.70 5.50 -19.80
C ALA A 71 -21.90 4.29 -19.28
N HIS A 72 -21.00 4.49 -18.31
CA HIS A 72 -20.03 3.47 -17.88
C HIS A 72 -20.12 3.15 -16.37
N SER A 73 -21.32 3.20 -15.80
CA SER A 73 -21.55 2.99 -14.36
C SER A 73 -21.01 1.64 -13.85
N ASP A 74 -21.18 0.56 -14.62
CA ASP A 74 -20.64 -0.77 -14.30
C ASP A 74 -19.11 -0.79 -14.24
N ALA A 75 -18.44 -0.09 -15.16
CA ALA A 75 -16.98 0.03 -15.17
C ALA A 75 -16.48 0.74 -13.90
N VAL A 76 -17.17 1.82 -13.51
CA VAL A 76 -16.86 2.58 -12.29
C VAL A 76 -17.13 1.76 -11.03
N ARG A 77 -18.22 0.98 -11.00
CA ARG A 77 -18.55 0.06 -9.91
C ARG A 77 -17.44 -0.98 -9.71
N LEU A 78 -16.99 -1.62 -10.79
CA LEU A 78 -15.93 -2.63 -10.74
C LEU A 78 -14.60 -2.01 -10.30
N SER A 79 -14.24 -0.85 -10.86
CA SER A 79 -13.02 -0.13 -10.46
C SER A 79 -13.04 0.20 -8.97
N GLY A 80 -14.15 0.74 -8.46
CA GLY A 80 -14.32 1.07 -7.05
C GLY A 80 -14.19 -0.16 -6.14
N ALA A 81 -14.82 -1.27 -6.50
CA ALA A 81 -14.73 -2.53 -5.75
C ALA A 81 -13.31 -3.08 -5.71
N LEU A 82 -12.59 -3.07 -6.84
CA LEU A 82 -11.21 -3.55 -6.91
C LEU A 82 -10.22 -2.63 -6.19
N GLN A 83 -10.42 -1.31 -6.22
CA GLN A 83 -9.63 -0.37 -5.42
C GLN A 83 -9.83 -0.59 -3.92
N PHE A 84 -11.08 -0.79 -3.48
CA PHE A 84 -11.35 -1.15 -2.10
C PHE A 84 -10.69 -2.49 -1.73
N ALA A 85 -10.83 -3.51 -2.57
CA ALA A 85 -10.17 -4.79 -2.35
C ALA A 85 -8.64 -4.67 -2.28
N ALA A 86 -8.02 -3.82 -3.11
CA ALA A 86 -6.59 -3.55 -3.14
C ALA A 86 -6.08 -2.84 -1.88
N SER A 87 -6.92 -2.05 -1.20
CA SER A 87 -6.55 -1.36 0.03
C SER A 87 -6.17 -2.32 1.17
N ILE A 88 -6.81 -3.49 1.23
CA ILE A 88 -6.60 -4.49 2.29
C ILE A 88 -5.19 -5.09 2.27
N PRO A 89 -4.70 -5.68 1.16
CA PRO A 89 -3.33 -6.18 1.10
C PRO A 89 -2.29 -5.07 1.26
N LEU A 90 -2.57 -3.82 0.89
CA LEU A 90 -1.68 -2.69 1.16
C LEU A 90 -1.55 -2.41 2.67
N ALA A 91 -2.67 -2.41 3.42
CA ALA A 91 -2.63 -2.25 4.87
C ALA A 91 -1.85 -3.39 5.55
N VAL A 92 -2.06 -4.63 5.10
CA VAL A 92 -1.32 -5.81 5.59
C VAL A 92 0.17 -5.71 5.21
N TYR A 93 0.49 -5.23 4.01
CA TYR A 93 1.87 -4.96 3.59
C TYR A 93 2.56 -3.97 4.53
N ALA A 94 1.92 -2.85 4.84
CA ALA A 94 2.45 -1.83 5.74
C ALA A 94 2.74 -2.41 7.14
N ALA A 95 1.79 -3.16 7.70
CA ALA A 95 1.94 -3.83 8.99
C ALA A 95 3.08 -4.86 8.98
N THR A 96 3.16 -5.69 7.95
CA THR A 96 4.18 -6.75 7.85
C THR A 96 5.58 -6.19 7.68
N VAL A 97 5.76 -5.15 6.85
CA VAL A 97 7.06 -4.51 6.63
C VAL A 97 7.50 -3.74 7.87
N SER A 98 6.59 -3.00 8.52
CA SER A 98 6.89 -2.31 9.79
C SER A 98 7.36 -3.29 10.87
N ALA A 99 6.61 -4.38 11.08
CA ALA A 99 6.98 -5.43 12.03
C ALA A 99 8.33 -6.07 11.65
N ARG A 100 8.61 -6.27 10.35
CA ARG A 100 9.90 -6.80 9.88
C ARG A 100 11.04 -5.84 10.16
N LEU A 101 10.89 -4.55 9.90
CA LEU A 101 11.91 -3.53 10.19
C LEU A 101 12.25 -3.51 11.69
N HIS A 102 11.23 -3.56 12.56
CA HIS A 102 11.45 -3.68 14.00
C HIS A 102 12.21 -4.96 14.39
N ARG A 103 11.86 -6.11 13.80
CA ARG A 103 12.59 -7.39 14.02
C ARG A 103 14.04 -7.34 13.54
N LEU A 104 14.34 -6.54 12.51
CA LEU A 104 15.70 -6.33 12.01
C LEU A 104 16.52 -5.36 12.89
N GLY A 105 15.92 -4.81 13.95
CA GLY A 105 16.58 -3.95 14.92
C GLY A 105 16.51 -2.46 14.60
N VAL A 106 15.62 -2.06 13.67
CA VAL A 106 15.34 -0.65 13.41
C VAL A 106 14.56 -0.08 14.60
N ARG A 107 15.26 0.70 15.43
CA ARG A 107 14.68 1.47 16.56
C ARG A 107 14.35 2.92 16.19
N ALA A 108 14.83 3.37 15.02
CA ALA A 108 14.50 4.65 14.45
C ALA A 108 13.02 4.70 14.03
N PRO A 109 12.40 5.90 13.96
CA PRO A 109 10.98 6.07 13.63
C PRO A 109 10.60 5.61 12.22
N GLY A 110 11.55 5.24 11.35
CA GLY A 110 11.26 4.79 9.98
C GLY A 110 10.22 3.65 9.91
N ALA A 111 10.29 2.68 10.82
CA ALA A 111 9.33 1.57 10.85
C ALA A 111 7.90 2.01 11.21
N THR A 112 7.74 2.99 12.10
CA THR A 112 6.42 3.54 12.46
C THR A 112 5.91 4.51 11.41
N ILE A 113 6.79 5.28 10.76
CA ILE A 113 6.47 6.12 9.59
C ILE A 113 5.96 5.25 8.43
N ALA A 114 6.62 4.12 8.15
CA ALA A 114 6.19 3.18 7.14
C ALA A 114 4.77 2.66 7.42
N LEU A 115 4.49 2.29 8.68
CA LEU A 115 3.16 1.84 9.09
C LEU A 115 2.11 2.95 8.91
N ALA A 116 2.38 4.14 9.42
CA ALA A 116 1.46 5.28 9.36
C ALA A 116 1.15 5.67 7.91
N GLY A 117 2.20 5.85 7.09
CA GLY A 117 2.06 6.15 5.66
C GLY A 117 1.27 5.06 4.92
N GLY A 118 1.60 3.79 5.16
CA GLY A 118 0.92 2.69 4.48
C GLY A 118 -0.54 2.50 4.90
N LEU A 119 -0.89 2.70 6.17
CA LEU A 119 -2.28 2.66 6.65
C LEU A 119 -3.09 3.85 6.13
N LEU A 120 -2.50 5.05 6.10
CA LEU A 120 -3.15 6.22 5.49
C LEU A 120 -3.37 6.00 4.00
N ALA A 121 -2.37 5.49 3.28
CA ALA A 121 -2.48 5.18 1.86
C ALA A 121 -3.58 4.15 1.58
N ALA A 122 -3.63 3.08 2.38
CA ALA A 122 -4.70 2.09 2.31
C ALA A 122 -6.07 2.71 2.62
N GLY A 123 -6.18 3.51 3.68
CA GLY A 123 -7.43 4.18 4.07
C GLY A 123 -7.96 5.13 2.99
N PHE A 124 -7.08 5.94 2.40
CA PHE A 124 -7.43 6.81 1.29
C PHE A 124 -7.86 6.04 0.04
N LEU A 125 -7.18 4.93 -0.28
CA LEU A 125 -7.57 4.07 -1.39
C LEU A 125 -8.92 3.37 -1.15
N ALA A 126 -9.16 2.90 0.08
CA ALA A 126 -10.44 2.33 0.48
C ALA A 126 -11.57 3.36 0.34
N CYS A 127 -11.33 4.59 0.82
CA CYS A 127 -12.27 5.70 0.67
C CYS A 127 -12.55 6.01 -0.80
N CYS A 128 -11.52 6.12 -1.64
CA CYS A 128 -11.65 6.30 -3.08
C CYS A 128 -12.50 5.20 -3.73
N GLY A 129 -12.25 3.94 -3.38
CA GLY A 129 -13.01 2.80 -3.87
C GLY A 129 -14.49 2.86 -3.48
N LEU A 130 -14.80 3.16 -2.22
CA LEU A 130 -16.18 3.29 -1.71
C LEU A 130 -16.92 4.51 -2.28
N VAL A 131 -16.23 5.64 -2.46
CA VAL A 131 -16.79 6.83 -3.13
C VAL A 131 -17.07 6.53 -4.59
N SER A 132 -16.15 5.86 -5.30
CA SER A 132 -16.35 5.45 -6.69
C SER A 132 -17.50 4.44 -6.83
N TRP A 133 -17.62 3.50 -5.90
CA TRP A 133 -18.76 2.59 -5.85
C TRP A 133 -20.08 3.35 -5.62
N THR A 134 -20.10 4.31 -4.70
CA THR A 134 -21.27 5.17 -4.47
C THR A 134 -21.63 5.99 -5.72
N LEU A 135 -20.63 6.51 -6.42
CA LEU A 135 -20.79 7.27 -7.67
C LEU A 135 -21.41 6.44 -8.80
N SER A 136 -21.30 5.11 -8.77
CA SER A 136 -21.92 4.22 -9.75
C SER A 136 -23.42 3.99 -9.56
N ARG A 137 -24.01 4.52 -8.48
CA ARG A 137 -25.43 4.34 -8.14
C ARG A 137 -26.32 5.20 -9.02
N THR A 138 -27.38 4.60 -9.58
CA THR A 138 -28.34 5.30 -10.45
C THR A 138 -28.94 6.53 -9.78
N GLU A 139 -29.26 6.43 -8.48
CA GLU A 139 -29.83 7.53 -7.69
C GLU A 139 -28.89 8.74 -7.58
N VAL A 140 -27.58 8.49 -7.57
CA VAL A 140 -26.53 9.52 -7.53
C VAL A 140 -26.36 10.16 -8.91
N LEU A 141 -26.42 9.36 -9.98
CA LEU A 141 -26.22 9.79 -11.36
C LEU A 141 -27.32 10.73 -11.88
N GLU A 142 -28.48 10.75 -11.24
CA GLU A 142 -29.58 11.71 -11.52
C GLU A 142 -29.30 13.12 -10.99
N LEU A 143 -28.27 13.30 -10.15
CA LEU A 143 -27.93 14.57 -9.52
C LEU A 143 -26.55 15.06 -9.98
N PRO A 144 -26.45 15.83 -11.09
CA PRO A 144 -25.17 16.29 -11.63
C PRO A 144 -24.22 16.97 -10.63
N PRO A 145 -24.70 17.85 -9.71
CA PRO A 145 -23.82 18.45 -8.70
C PRO A 145 -23.21 17.41 -7.75
N LEU A 146 -23.97 16.37 -7.40
CA LEU A 146 -23.50 15.31 -6.52
C LEU A 146 -22.45 14.43 -7.21
N VAL A 147 -22.66 14.10 -8.49
CA VAL A 147 -21.67 13.39 -9.31
C VAL A 147 -20.33 14.12 -9.31
N ARG A 148 -20.35 15.46 -9.47
CA ARG A 148 -19.14 16.28 -9.44
C ARG A 148 -18.45 16.29 -8.09
N ALA A 149 -19.20 16.47 -7.01
CA ALA A 149 -18.65 16.46 -5.66
C ALA A 149 -17.98 15.11 -5.34
N LEU A 150 -18.64 14.00 -5.67
CA LEU A 150 -18.11 12.65 -5.44
C LEU A 150 -16.91 12.34 -6.33
N GLN A 151 -16.90 12.76 -7.60
CA GLN A 151 -15.74 12.58 -8.46
C GLN A 151 -14.53 13.36 -7.92
N TYR A 152 -14.70 14.60 -7.48
CA TYR A 152 -13.62 15.36 -6.86
C TYR A 152 -13.11 14.69 -5.58
N LEU A 153 -14.00 14.16 -4.75
CA LEU A 153 -13.63 13.45 -3.54
C LEU A 153 -12.87 12.14 -3.87
N ALA A 154 -13.33 11.39 -4.88
CA ALA A 154 -12.61 10.21 -5.38
C ALA A 154 -11.23 10.58 -5.92
N PHE A 155 -11.12 11.68 -6.67
CA PHE A 155 -9.83 12.20 -7.13
C PHE A 155 -8.93 12.61 -5.98
N ALA A 156 -9.43 13.36 -4.98
CA ALA A 156 -8.63 13.83 -3.86
C ALA A 156 -8.11 12.67 -2.99
N THR A 157 -8.96 11.68 -2.72
CA THR A 157 -8.61 10.51 -1.90
C THR A 157 -7.74 9.53 -2.68
N GLY A 158 -8.09 9.18 -3.91
CA GLY A 158 -7.32 8.25 -4.74
C GLY A 158 -6.04 8.86 -5.30
N GLY A 159 -6.05 10.15 -5.61
CA GLY A 159 -4.93 10.94 -6.12
C GLY A 159 -3.98 11.36 -4.99
N PRO A 160 -3.92 12.65 -4.61
CA PRO A 160 -2.93 13.14 -3.66
C PRO A 160 -3.01 12.45 -2.29
N GLY A 161 -4.21 12.20 -1.75
CA GLY A 161 -4.37 11.55 -0.45
C GLY A 161 -3.64 10.20 -0.36
N HIS A 162 -3.91 9.31 -1.31
CA HIS A 162 -3.24 8.01 -1.40
C HIS A 162 -1.77 8.13 -1.83
N VAL A 163 -1.45 8.92 -2.86
CA VAL A 163 -0.10 8.94 -3.45
C VAL A 163 0.93 9.54 -2.50
N VAL A 164 0.60 10.65 -1.82
CA VAL A 164 1.49 11.29 -0.85
C VAL A 164 1.80 10.33 0.30
N THR A 165 0.77 9.71 0.87
CA THR A 165 0.93 8.77 1.98
C THR A 165 1.59 7.45 1.58
N LEU A 166 1.45 7.03 0.31
CA LEU A 166 2.25 5.97 -0.28
C LEU A 166 3.73 6.36 -0.35
N GLY A 167 4.04 7.63 -0.63
CA GLY A 167 5.37 8.21 -0.53
C GLY A 167 5.96 8.07 0.88
N LEU A 168 5.18 8.37 1.92
CA LEU A 168 5.59 8.15 3.32
C LEU A 168 5.88 6.68 3.63
N LEU A 169 5.07 5.74 3.10
CA LEU A 169 5.36 4.30 3.22
C LEU A 169 6.73 3.97 2.61
N VAL A 170 6.97 4.43 1.38
CA VAL A 170 8.24 4.20 0.66
C VAL A 170 9.42 4.82 1.42
N ALA A 171 9.31 6.07 1.87
CA ALA A 171 10.34 6.74 2.66
C ALA A 171 10.62 5.99 3.98
N GLY A 172 9.58 5.57 4.68
CA GLY A 172 9.67 4.81 5.92
C GLY A 172 10.38 3.47 5.76
N ILE A 173 10.40 2.89 4.56
CA ILE A 173 11.16 1.68 4.23
C ILE A 173 12.58 2.04 3.75
N ALA A 174 12.69 3.01 2.85
CA ALA A 174 13.94 3.39 2.19
C ALA A 174 14.98 3.98 3.16
N VAL A 175 14.57 4.86 4.08
CA VAL A 175 15.47 5.48 5.06
C VAL A 175 16.13 4.44 5.96
N PRO A 176 15.41 3.59 6.72
CA PRO A 176 16.06 2.57 7.53
C PRO A 176 16.72 1.49 6.66
N GLY A 177 16.19 1.22 5.46
CA GLY A 177 16.84 0.33 4.49
C GLY A 177 18.25 0.77 4.12
N LEU A 178 18.44 2.07 3.92
CA LEU A 178 19.73 2.70 3.65
C LEU A 178 20.62 2.75 4.89
N LEU A 179 20.10 3.30 6.00
CA LEU A 179 20.88 3.57 7.20
C LEU A 179 21.31 2.30 7.95
N ALA A 180 20.45 1.29 7.99
CA ALA A 180 20.76 0.00 8.62
C ALA A 180 21.37 -1.01 7.64
N GLY A 181 21.63 -0.62 6.38
CA GLY A 181 22.24 -1.48 5.36
C GLY A 181 21.41 -2.71 5.01
N LEU A 182 20.08 -2.61 5.06
CA LEU A 182 19.16 -3.71 4.77
C LEU A 182 18.83 -3.84 3.27
N LEU A 183 19.05 -2.77 2.50
CA LEU A 183 18.81 -2.71 1.06
C LEU A 183 20.06 -2.22 0.33
N PRO A 184 20.25 -2.58 -0.95
CA PRO A 184 21.30 -1.99 -1.79
C PRO A 184 21.16 -0.47 -1.83
N ARG A 185 22.27 0.26 -1.67
CA ARG A 185 22.27 1.73 -1.56
C ARG A 185 21.54 2.41 -2.72
N ALA A 186 21.81 1.98 -3.96
CA ALA A 186 21.14 2.54 -5.14
C ALA A 186 19.62 2.37 -5.07
N PHE A 187 19.14 1.18 -4.68
CA PHE A 187 17.72 0.89 -4.56
C PHE A 187 17.02 1.67 -3.43
N ALA A 188 17.71 1.90 -2.31
CA ALA A 188 17.17 2.73 -1.24
C ALA A 188 17.10 4.21 -1.66
N VAL A 189 18.12 4.72 -2.38
CA VAL A 189 18.10 6.08 -2.92
C VAL A 189 16.98 6.27 -3.95
N THR A 190 16.74 5.30 -4.84
CA THR A 190 15.60 5.39 -5.77
C THR A 190 14.29 5.49 -5.01
N GLY A 191 14.10 4.73 -3.93
CA GLY A 191 12.93 4.84 -3.06
C GLY A 191 12.75 6.24 -2.47
N LEU A 192 13.83 6.88 -2.00
CA LEU A 192 13.77 8.25 -1.50
C LEU A 192 13.38 9.28 -2.58
N VAL A 193 13.90 9.12 -3.80
CA VAL A 193 13.53 9.97 -4.93
C VAL A 193 12.04 9.79 -5.25
N LEU A 194 11.55 8.55 -5.32
CA LEU A 194 10.13 8.28 -5.58
C LEU A 194 9.23 8.83 -4.48
N ALA A 195 9.65 8.71 -3.21
CA ALA A 195 8.93 9.32 -2.09
C ALA A 195 8.88 10.84 -2.22
N ALA A 196 9.98 11.50 -2.60
CA ALA A 196 9.97 12.95 -2.84
C ALA A 196 9.01 13.36 -3.97
N VAL A 197 8.99 12.61 -5.08
CA VAL A 197 8.04 12.84 -6.19
C VAL A 197 6.59 12.63 -5.73
N ALA A 198 6.35 11.63 -4.87
CA ALA A 198 5.04 11.39 -4.28
C ALA A 198 4.60 12.54 -3.36
N GLU A 199 5.49 13.06 -2.49
CA GLU A 199 5.21 14.23 -1.64
C GLU A 199 4.95 15.50 -2.45
N LEU A 200 5.72 15.73 -3.51
CA LEU A 200 5.50 16.85 -4.45
C LEU A 200 4.14 16.77 -5.14
N SER A 201 3.54 15.57 -5.23
CA SER A 201 2.18 15.42 -5.76
C SER A 201 1.12 16.08 -4.88
N THR A 202 1.44 16.54 -3.66
CA THR A 202 0.56 17.44 -2.88
C THR A 202 0.22 18.71 -3.65
N LEU A 203 1.10 19.18 -4.54
CA LEU A 203 0.89 20.36 -5.35
C LEU A 203 -0.33 20.27 -6.27
N THR A 204 -0.89 19.07 -6.52
CA THR A 204 -2.13 18.92 -7.30
C THR A 204 -3.35 19.54 -6.64
N LEU A 205 -3.28 19.80 -5.33
CA LEU A 205 -4.33 20.51 -4.61
C LEU A 205 -4.32 22.02 -4.89
N LEU A 206 -3.22 22.53 -5.45
CA LEU A 206 -3.02 23.95 -5.75
C LEU A 206 -2.94 24.21 -7.26
N LEU A 207 -2.40 23.25 -8.02
CA LEU A 207 -2.06 23.40 -9.43
C LEU A 207 -2.51 22.15 -10.22
N ASP A 208 -3.47 22.31 -11.12
CA ASP A 208 -3.96 21.22 -11.97
C ASP A 208 -2.84 20.54 -12.79
N GLY A 209 -1.85 21.33 -13.22
CA GLY A 209 -0.70 20.84 -14.00
C GLY A 209 0.20 19.85 -13.24
N ALA A 210 0.15 19.83 -11.91
CA ALA A 210 0.90 18.85 -11.10
C ALA A 210 0.29 17.44 -11.18
N ALA A 211 -0.90 17.26 -11.79
CA ALA A 211 -1.60 15.97 -11.84
C ALA A 211 -0.78 14.87 -12.53
N LEU A 212 0.17 15.23 -13.39
CA LEU A 212 1.11 14.29 -14.03
C LEU A 212 2.05 13.60 -13.03
N LEU A 213 2.29 14.20 -11.86
CA LEU A 213 3.10 13.59 -10.81
C LEU A 213 2.38 12.39 -10.18
N LEU A 214 1.05 12.38 -10.13
CA LEU A 214 0.27 11.34 -9.47
C LEU A 214 0.46 9.96 -10.12
N PRO A 215 0.26 9.77 -11.45
CA PRO A 215 0.55 8.49 -12.09
C PRO A 215 2.02 8.11 -11.97
N LEU A 216 2.93 9.07 -12.19
CA LEU A 216 4.36 8.81 -12.16
C LEU A 216 4.79 8.25 -10.81
N ALA A 217 4.44 8.94 -9.72
CA ALA A 217 4.72 8.51 -8.36
C ALA A 217 4.04 7.18 -8.04
N ARG A 218 2.75 7.03 -8.38
CA ARG A 218 1.99 5.84 -8.02
C ARG A 218 2.59 4.58 -8.65
N PHE A 219 2.72 4.54 -9.97
CA PHE A 219 3.16 3.32 -10.66
C PHE A 219 4.62 2.97 -10.36
N THR A 220 5.50 3.97 -10.22
CA THR A 220 6.89 3.72 -9.85
C THR A 220 7.01 3.22 -8.41
N CYS A 221 6.23 3.77 -7.47
CA CYS A 221 6.16 3.27 -6.09
C CYS A 221 5.63 1.84 -6.02
N LEU A 222 4.62 1.46 -6.81
CA LEU A 222 4.12 0.07 -6.86
C LEU A 222 5.22 -0.92 -7.24
N GLY A 223 5.95 -0.64 -8.33
CA GLY A 223 7.09 -1.45 -8.75
C GLY A 223 8.18 -1.52 -7.68
N TRP A 224 8.47 -0.38 -7.04
CA TRP A 224 9.45 -0.32 -5.96
C TRP A 224 9.05 -1.14 -4.73
N LEU A 225 7.78 -1.08 -4.29
CA LEU A 225 7.28 -1.83 -3.14
C LEU A 225 7.33 -3.34 -3.35
N ILE A 226 7.09 -3.81 -4.58
CA ILE A 226 7.25 -5.21 -4.97
C ILE A 226 8.72 -5.63 -4.76
N ALA A 227 9.66 -4.89 -5.36
CA ALA A 227 11.08 -5.18 -5.23
C ALA A 227 11.55 -5.12 -3.76
N ALA A 228 11.13 -4.10 -3.01
CA ALA A 228 11.46 -3.97 -1.59
C ALA A 228 10.91 -5.14 -0.77
N GLY A 229 9.70 -5.62 -1.07
CA GLY A 229 9.07 -6.75 -0.38
C GLY A 229 9.83 -8.08 -0.56
N PHE A 230 10.54 -8.26 -1.67
CA PHE A 230 11.40 -9.42 -1.90
C PHE A 230 12.84 -9.21 -1.41
N LEU A 231 13.37 -8.00 -1.51
CA LEU A 231 14.75 -7.68 -1.10
C LEU A 231 14.93 -7.59 0.41
N LEU A 232 13.90 -7.23 1.18
CA LEU A 232 14.01 -7.06 2.62
C LEU A 232 14.38 -8.38 3.33
N PRO A 233 15.52 -8.46 4.03
CA PRO A 233 15.98 -9.69 4.68
C PRO A 233 14.97 -10.25 5.68
N ARG A 234 14.85 -11.58 5.74
CA ARG A 234 13.96 -12.26 6.71
C ARG A 234 14.56 -12.37 8.11
N ARG A 235 15.89 -12.36 8.22
CA ARG A 235 16.64 -12.45 9.47
C ARG A 235 17.83 -11.51 9.42
N ARG A 236 18.20 -10.95 10.57
CA ARG A 236 19.46 -10.23 10.71
C ARG A 236 20.58 -11.26 10.75
N THR A 237 21.39 -11.34 9.69
CA THR A 237 22.68 -12.03 9.75
C THR A 237 23.56 -11.24 10.71
N ARG A 238 23.92 -11.86 11.84
CA ARG A 238 24.97 -11.33 12.70
C ARG A 238 26.25 -11.35 11.86
N LYS A 239 26.77 -10.19 11.47
CA LYS A 239 28.16 -10.12 11.04
C LYS A 239 28.99 -10.47 12.27
N GLU A 240 29.65 -11.62 12.23
CA GLU A 240 30.81 -11.86 13.09
C GLU A 240 31.90 -10.88 12.59
N ASN A 241 32.25 -9.94 13.46
CA ASN A 241 33.44 -9.11 13.31
C ASN A 241 34.58 -9.83 14.02
#